data_AF-A0A399EKP7-F1
#
_entry.id   AF-A0A399EKP7-F1
#
_cell.length_a   1.000
_cell.length_b   1.000
_cell.length_c   1.000
_cell.angle_alpha   90.00
_cell.angle_beta   90.00
_cell.angle_gamma   90.00
#
_symmetry.space_group_name_H-M   'P 1'
#
loop_
_entity.id
_entity.type
_entity.pdbx_description
1 polymer ?
#
loop_
_entity_poly.entity_id
_entity_poly.type
_entity_poly.pdbx_seq_one_letter_code
_entity_poly.pdbx_strand_id
1 'polypeptide(L)'
;MQAWQRLVALGPAREAASALSEAWRVEVGLYPLLFRAVAKALADLQAPLRPTKGSLEGDTLVSLRVAPAQTLRGTLDSLQVASEPGEGLAVLSLLDTPFDQVILFGVPTLTLGRAQGDYALLSLSGEAGAGLPGELLERVAYYLERPILLA
;
A
#
# COMPACT_ATOMS: atom_id res chain seq x y z
N MET A 1 3.81 21.76 -0.69
CA MET A 1 3.44 20.34 -0.89
C MET A 1 4.69 19.51 -0.74
N GLN A 2 4.70 18.60 0.22
CA GLN A 2 5.86 17.79 0.55
C GLN A 2 5.54 16.34 0.20
N ALA A 3 6.45 15.68 -0.49
CA ALA A 3 6.39 14.25 -0.75
C ALA A 3 7.57 13.62 -0.02
N TRP A 4 7.30 12.53 0.69
CA TRP A 4 8.32 11.74 1.35
C TRP A 4 8.49 10.44 0.58
N GLN A 5 9.72 9.97 0.48
CA GLN A 5 10.06 8.85 -0.39
C GLN A 5 11.09 7.97 0.26
N ARG A 6 11.01 6.67 -0.03
CA ARG A 6 12.01 5.67 0.34
C ARG A 6 12.04 4.56 -0.72
N LEU A 7 13.23 4.04 -0.99
CA LEU A 7 13.39 2.78 -1.73
C LEU A 7 13.07 1.58 -0.82
N VAL A 8 12.32 0.62 -1.35
CA VAL A 8 11.99 -0.64 -0.69
C VAL A 8 12.41 -1.82 -1.54
N ALA A 9 13.03 -2.83 -0.94
CA ALA A 9 13.36 -4.07 -1.62
C ALA A 9 12.10 -4.94 -1.75
N LEU A 10 11.72 -5.31 -2.97
CA LEU A 10 10.53 -6.10 -3.26
C LEU A 10 10.76 -7.60 -3.32
N GLY A 11 12.01 -8.08 -3.34
CA GLY A 11 12.34 -9.50 -3.36
C GLY A 11 11.55 -10.32 -2.34
N PRO A 12 11.62 -9.99 -1.03
CA PRO A 12 10.86 -10.70 0.00
C PRO A 12 9.34 -10.68 -0.23
N ALA A 13 8.78 -9.52 -0.59
CA ALA A 13 7.34 -9.39 -0.87
C ALA A 13 6.90 -10.21 -2.08
N ARG A 14 7.73 -10.30 -3.13
CA ARG A 14 7.47 -11.12 -4.33
C ARG A 14 7.51 -12.61 -4.02
N GLU A 15 8.50 -13.05 -3.25
CA GLU A 15 8.60 -14.43 -2.78
C GLU A 15 7.38 -14.82 -1.93
N ALA A 16 6.98 -13.95 -1.00
CA ALA A 16 5.79 -14.16 -0.18
C ALA A 16 4.51 -14.23 -1.03
N ALA A 17 4.32 -13.30 -1.98
CA ALA A 17 3.21 -13.32 -2.92
C ALA A 17 3.14 -14.64 -3.71
N SER A 18 4.27 -15.13 -4.21
CA SER A 18 4.35 -16.40 -4.93
C SER A 18 3.97 -17.60 -4.04
N ALA A 19 4.54 -17.69 -2.83
CA ALA A 19 4.25 -18.77 -1.89
C ALA A 19 2.77 -18.77 -1.46
N LEU A 20 2.20 -17.59 -1.21
CA LEU A 20 0.78 -17.44 -0.88
C LEU A 20 -0.12 -17.83 -2.05
N SER A 21 0.29 -17.51 -3.28
CA SER A 21 -0.48 -17.89 -4.47
C SER A 21 -0.61 -19.41 -4.60
N GLU A 22 0.50 -20.12 -4.37
CA GLU A 22 0.53 -21.59 -4.36
C GLU A 22 -0.33 -22.15 -3.21
N ALA A 23 -0.12 -21.65 -1.98
CA ALA A 23 -0.81 -22.13 -0.80
C ALA A 23 -2.33 -21.92 -0.87
N TRP A 24 -2.78 -20.81 -1.44
CA TRP A 24 -4.20 -20.45 -1.51
C TRP A 24 -4.87 -20.81 -2.82
N ARG A 25 -4.11 -21.32 -3.80
CA ARG A 25 -4.59 -21.65 -5.15
C ARG A 25 -5.34 -20.50 -5.82
N VAL A 26 -4.86 -19.28 -5.61
CA VAL A 26 -5.36 -18.05 -6.22
C VAL A 26 -4.18 -17.14 -6.50
N GLU A 27 -4.24 -16.32 -7.54
CA GLU A 27 -3.19 -15.34 -7.79
C GLU A 27 -3.17 -14.26 -6.69
N VAL A 28 -2.01 -14.10 -6.05
CA VAL A 28 -1.75 -13.06 -5.05
C VAL A 28 -0.65 -12.16 -5.58
N GLY A 29 -1.02 -10.95 -5.97
CA GLY A 29 -0.05 -9.91 -6.34
C GLY A 29 0.62 -9.24 -5.13
N LEU A 30 1.42 -8.22 -5.39
CA LEU A 30 2.05 -7.40 -4.33
C LEU A 30 1.06 -6.47 -3.60
N TYR A 31 -0.04 -6.11 -4.25
CA TYR A 31 -0.96 -5.11 -3.71
C TYR A 31 -1.62 -5.50 -2.36
N PRO A 32 -2.09 -6.73 -2.14
CA PRO A 32 -2.57 -7.16 -0.82
C PRO A 32 -1.53 -7.03 0.29
N LEU A 33 -0.26 -7.32 -0.01
CA LEU A 33 0.86 -7.16 0.93
C LEU A 33 1.11 -5.69 1.26
N LEU A 34 1.14 -4.83 0.23
CA LEU A 34 1.24 -3.38 0.40
C LEU A 34 0.10 -2.83 1.25
N PHE A 35 -1.15 -3.16 0.91
CA PHE A 35 -2.32 -2.68 1.64
C PHE A 35 -2.29 -3.14 3.10
N ARG A 36 -1.96 -4.40 3.35
CA ARG A 36 -1.80 -4.95 4.70
C ARG A 36 -0.68 -4.26 5.47
N ALA A 37 0.46 -3.99 4.83
CA ALA A 37 1.59 -3.27 5.43
C ALA A 37 1.20 -1.86 5.85
N VAL A 38 0.43 -1.14 5.00
CA VAL A 38 -0.11 0.18 5.35
C VAL A 38 -1.10 0.09 6.51
N ALA A 39 -2.06 -0.83 6.46
CA ALA A 39 -3.04 -1.02 7.52
C ALA A 39 -2.38 -1.31 8.87
N LYS A 40 -1.38 -2.20 8.87
CA LYS A 40 -0.62 -2.56 10.06
C LYS A 40 0.22 -1.39 10.56
N ALA A 41 0.92 -0.69 9.67
CA ALA A 41 1.75 0.46 10.03
C ALA A 41 0.92 1.60 10.66
N LEU A 42 -0.24 1.92 10.08
CA LEU A 42 -1.17 2.90 10.64
C LEU A 42 -1.66 2.49 12.04
N ALA A 43 -1.97 1.21 12.24
CA ALA A 43 -2.38 0.69 13.54
C ALA A 43 -1.26 0.75 14.57
N ASP A 44 -0.03 0.33 14.22
CA ASP A 44 1.11 0.35 15.14
C ASP A 44 1.53 1.77 15.53
N LEU A 45 1.40 2.73 14.60
CA LEU A 45 1.66 4.15 14.83
C LEU A 45 0.47 4.88 15.48
N GLN A 46 -0.65 4.19 15.72
CA GLN A 46 -1.90 4.76 16.25
C GLN A 46 -2.37 5.97 15.44
N ALA A 47 -2.16 5.93 14.12
CA ALA A 47 -2.56 6.98 13.20
C ALA A 47 -4.09 6.98 13.02
N PRO A 48 -4.76 8.15 12.99
CA PRO A 48 -6.21 8.23 12.87
C PRO A 48 -6.72 7.92 11.44
N LEU A 49 -5.83 7.72 10.48
CA LEU A 49 -6.16 7.42 9.08
C LEU A 49 -6.48 5.94 8.89
N ARG A 50 -7.43 5.65 8.00
CA ARG A 50 -7.68 4.29 7.50
C ARG A 50 -7.18 4.17 6.07
N PRO A 51 -6.57 3.04 5.68
CA PRO A 51 -6.19 2.82 4.30
C PRO A 51 -7.43 2.55 3.44
N THR A 52 -7.43 3.10 2.24
CA THR A 52 -8.42 2.83 1.20
C THR A 52 -7.75 2.24 -0.03
N LYS A 53 -8.50 1.45 -0.80
CA LYS A 53 -8.02 0.88 -2.05
C LYS A 53 -8.02 1.99 -3.10
N GLY A 54 -6.83 2.47 -3.46
CA GLY A 54 -6.64 3.50 -4.46
C GLY A 54 -6.35 2.91 -5.85
N SER A 55 -6.97 3.49 -6.87
CA SER A 55 -6.66 3.25 -8.28
C SER A 55 -6.77 4.54 -9.09
N LEU A 56 -6.05 4.63 -10.21
CA LEU A 56 -6.17 5.73 -11.15
C LEU A 56 -7.06 5.34 -12.32
N GLU A 57 -8.11 6.12 -12.56
CA GLU A 57 -8.94 6.07 -13.77
C GLU A 57 -8.66 7.34 -14.58
N GLY A 58 -7.73 7.22 -15.53
CA GLY A 58 -7.12 8.39 -16.18
C GLY A 58 -6.38 9.24 -15.16
N ASP A 59 -6.78 10.51 -15.03
CA ASP A 59 -6.22 11.47 -14.07
C ASP A 59 -7.02 11.54 -12.75
N THR A 60 -8.04 10.69 -12.58
CA THR A 60 -8.90 10.69 -11.41
C THR A 60 -8.53 9.57 -10.45
N LEU A 61 -8.36 9.91 -9.17
CA LEU A 61 -8.21 8.93 -8.10
C LEU A 61 -9.56 8.37 -7.70
N VAL A 62 -9.69 7.05 -7.81
CA VAL A 62 -10.77 6.29 -7.18
C VAL A 62 -10.25 5.72 -5.87
N SER A 63 -10.96 5.98 -4.78
CA SER A 63 -10.62 5.55 -3.42
C SER A 63 -11.78 4.77 -2.83
N LEU A 64 -11.58 3.46 -2.67
CA LEU A 64 -12.62 2.54 -2.21
C LEU A 64 -12.36 2.10 -0.77
N ARG A 65 -13.42 2.09 0.04
CA ARG A 65 -13.38 1.57 1.40
C ARG A 65 -13.12 0.06 1.35
N VAL A 66 -12.20 -0.39 2.19
CA VAL A 66 -11.88 -1.81 2.38
C VAL A 66 -12.34 -2.21 3.78
N ALA A 67 -13.07 -3.32 3.89
CA ALA A 67 -13.48 -3.85 5.18
C ALA A 67 -12.24 -4.25 6.01
N PRO A 68 -12.19 -3.97 7.32
CA PRO A 68 -11.10 -4.43 8.17
C PRO A 68 -11.01 -5.96 8.18
N ALA A 69 -9.80 -6.49 8.05
CA ALA A 69 -9.54 -7.92 8.12
C ALA A 69 -8.41 -8.22 9.11
N GLN A 70 -8.50 -9.35 9.82
CA GLN A 70 -7.49 -9.76 10.80
C GLN A 70 -6.37 -10.61 10.20
N THR A 71 -6.58 -11.16 8.99
CA THR A 71 -5.62 -12.03 8.30
C THR A 71 -5.29 -11.48 6.92
N LEU A 72 -4.13 -11.81 6.37
CA LEU A 72 -3.79 -11.44 4.99
C LEU A 72 -4.77 -11.99 3.95
N ARG A 73 -5.31 -13.22 4.14
CA ARG A 73 -6.33 -13.78 3.24
C ARG A 73 -7.61 -12.95 3.25
N GLY A 74 -8.13 -12.63 4.43
CA GLY A 74 -9.28 -11.73 4.57
C GLY A 74 -9.04 -10.34 3.99
N THR A 75 -7.80 -9.83 4.03
CA THR A 75 -7.43 -8.58 3.34
C THR A 75 -7.56 -8.74 1.82
N LEU A 76 -7.04 -9.83 1.23
CA LEU A 76 -7.22 -10.12 -0.20
C LEU A 76 -8.71 -10.18 -0.58
N ASP A 77 -9.51 -10.93 0.16
CA ASP A 77 -10.94 -11.08 -0.12
C ASP A 77 -11.67 -9.72 -0.01
N SER A 78 -11.35 -8.92 1.01
CA SER A 78 -11.93 -7.57 1.20
C SER A 78 -11.55 -6.61 0.08
N LEU A 79 -10.32 -6.70 -0.46
CA LEU A 79 -9.87 -5.89 -1.58
C LEU A 79 -10.56 -6.23 -2.89
N GLN A 80 -10.95 -7.49 -3.08
CA GLN A 80 -11.66 -7.95 -4.29
C GLN A 80 -13.10 -7.44 -4.34
N VAL A 81 -13.76 -7.33 -3.18
CA VAL A 81 -15.17 -6.89 -3.08
C VAL A 81 -15.35 -5.41 -2.75
N ALA A 82 -14.27 -4.66 -2.54
CA ALA A 82 -14.33 -3.23 -2.25
C ALA A 82 -14.94 -2.45 -3.43
N SER A 83 -16.10 -1.83 -3.19
CA SER A 83 -16.87 -1.06 -4.19
C SER A 83 -17.33 0.31 -3.69
N GLU A 84 -17.45 0.49 -2.38
CA GLU A 84 -17.98 1.71 -1.78
C GLU A 84 -16.91 2.80 -1.71
N PRO A 85 -17.23 4.08 -1.99
CA PRO A 85 -16.30 5.19 -1.77
C PRO A 85 -15.78 5.24 -0.31
N GLY A 86 -14.49 5.52 -0.17
CA GLY A 86 -13.81 5.60 1.12
C GLY A 86 -12.92 6.83 1.26
N GLU A 87 -12.88 7.38 2.47
CA GLU A 87 -11.99 8.47 2.88
C GLU A 87 -10.83 7.91 3.72
N GLY A 88 -9.67 8.55 3.63
CA GLY A 88 -8.48 8.18 4.38
C GLY A 88 -7.20 8.28 3.56
N LEU A 89 -6.30 7.32 3.74
CA LEU A 89 -5.05 7.20 2.98
C LEU A 89 -5.25 6.28 1.78
N ALA A 90 -5.29 6.83 0.57
CA ALA A 90 -5.42 6.01 -0.63
C ALA A 90 -4.09 5.28 -0.92
N VAL A 91 -4.16 3.95 -1.00
CA VAL A 91 -3.02 3.08 -1.26
C VAL A 91 -3.03 2.65 -2.72
N LEU A 92 -1.99 2.99 -3.47
CA LEU A 92 -1.86 2.66 -4.90
C LEU A 92 -0.63 1.81 -5.17
N SER A 93 -0.77 0.80 -6.04
CA SER A 93 0.37 0.20 -6.73
C SER A 93 0.45 0.84 -8.11
N LEU A 94 1.61 1.40 -8.44
CA LEU A 94 1.92 1.98 -9.75
C LEU A 94 2.83 1.06 -10.57
N LEU A 95 3.15 -0.14 -10.06
CA LEU A 95 4.08 -1.08 -10.68
C LEU A 95 3.68 -1.48 -12.11
N ASP A 96 2.38 -1.55 -12.39
CA ASP A 96 1.80 -1.88 -13.70
C ASP A 96 1.44 -0.62 -14.52
N THR A 97 1.90 0.55 -14.10
CA THR A 97 1.61 1.85 -14.74
C THR A 97 2.90 2.51 -15.24
N PRO A 98 2.83 3.52 -16.13
CA PRO A 98 4.02 4.26 -16.55
C PRO A 98 4.57 5.22 -15.48
N PHE A 99 3.90 5.36 -14.33
CA PHE A 99 4.23 6.34 -13.31
C PHE A 99 5.11 5.73 -12.20
N ASP A 100 6.15 6.46 -11.80
CA ASP A 100 6.98 6.06 -10.66
C ASP A 100 6.45 6.65 -9.34
N GLN A 101 5.68 7.73 -9.43
CA GLN A 101 4.97 8.36 -8.32
C GLN A 101 3.77 9.16 -8.82
N VAL A 102 2.82 9.40 -7.93
CA VAL A 102 1.63 10.23 -8.18
C VAL A 102 1.45 11.16 -6.99
N ILE A 103 1.24 12.45 -7.26
CA ILE A 103 0.99 13.48 -6.24
C ILE A 103 -0.34 14.13 -6.57
N LEU A 104 -1.31 14.01 -5.67
CA LEU A 104 -2.66 14.53 -5.85
C LEU A 104 -2.94 15.62 -4.80
N PHE A 105 -3.57 16.70 -5.25
CA PHE A 105 -3.89 17.82 -4.38
C PHE A 105 -5.04 17.46 -3.43
N GLY A 106 -4.86 17.73 -2.13
CA GLY A 106 -5.91 17.55 -1.13
C GLY A 106 -6.22 16.10 -0.73
N VAL A 107 -5.53 15.10 -1.28
CA VAL A 107 -5.76 13.69 -0.94
C VAL A 107 -4.47 13.03 -0.42
N PRO A 108 -4.46 12.52 0.82
CA PRO A 108 -3.37 11.70 1.31
C PRO A 108 -3.24 10.42 0.47
N THR A 109 -2.07 10.20 -0.12
CA THR A 109 -1.80 9.07 -1.00
C THR A 109 -0.48 8.40 -0.66
N LEU A 110 -0.49 7.07 -0.61
CA LEU A 110 0.70 6.24 -0.51
C LEU A 110 0.82 5.38 -1.76
N THR A 111 1.90 5.54 -2.51
CA THR A 111 2.13 4.87 -3.78
C THR A 111 3.35 3.97 -3.70
N LEU A 112 3.24 2.76 -4.24
CA LEU A 112 4.39 1.90 -4.55
C LEU A 112 4.64 1.93 -6.06
N GLY A 113 5.62 2.71 -6.50
CA GLY A 113 5.97 2.84 -7.91
C GLY A 113 7.28 2.15 -8.26
N ARG A 114 7.61 2.16 -9.55
CA ARG A 114 8.77 1.45 -10.08
C ARG A 114 10.07 2.12 -9.64
N ALA A 115 11.09 1.31 -9.42
CA ALA A 115 12.47 1.74 -9.31
C ALA A 115 13.37 0.73 -10.06
N GLN A 116 14.70 0.91 -9.99
CA GLN A 116 15.62 0.01 -10.69
C GLN A 116 15.80 -1.33 -9.96
N GLY A 117 15.92 -2.40 -10.74
CA GLY A 117 16.18 -3.76 -10.23
C GLY A 117 15.04 -4.31 -9.38
N ASP A 118 15.37 -4.84 -8.21
CA ASP A 118 14.41 -5.41 -7.26
C ASP A 118 13.87 -4.39 -6.25
N TYR A 119 14.03 -3.10 -6.54
CA TYR A 119 13.53 -2.02 -5.69
C TYR A 119 12.26 -1.40 -6.27
N ALA A 120 11.47 -0.82 -5.36
CA ALA A 120 10.37 0.08 -5.70
C ALA A 120 10.49 1.39 -4.93
N LEU A 121 9.88 2.44 -5.47
CA LEU A 121 9.77 3.74 -4.83
C LEU A 121 8.49 3.78 -4.00
N LEU A 122 8.61 3.73 -2.68
CA LEU A 122 7.51 3.96 -1.76
C LEU A 122 7.43 5.47 -1.49
N SER A 123 6.30 6.08 -1.83
CA SER A 123 6.08 7.52 -1.65
C SER A 123 4.81 7.80 -0.85
N LEU A 124 4.85 8.84 -0.03
CA LEU A 124 3.69 9.40 0.66
C LEU A 124 3.55 10.86 0.25
N SER A 125 2.36 11.27 -0.17
CA SER A 125 2.03 12.65 -0.50
C SER A 125 0.70 13.09 0.11
N GLY A 126 0.49 14.40 0.20
CA GLY A 126 -0.67 15.01 0.84
C GLY A 126 -0.37 15.50 2.27
N GLU A 127 -1.38 16.08 2.91
CA GLU A 127 -1.27 16.55 4.29
C GLU A 127 -1.33 15.35 5.25
N ALA A 128 -0.17 14.80 5.56
CA ALA A 128 0.02 13.93 6.70
C ALA A 128 0.61 14.77 7.85
N GLY A 129 0.00 14.70 9.04
CA GLY A 129 0.41 15.50 10.21
C GLY A 129 1.92 15.41 10.50
N ALA A 130 2.49 16.45 11.11
CA ALA A 130 3.94 16.57 11.31
C ALA A 130 4.57 15.31 11.94
N GLY A 131 5.70 14.84 11.40
CA GLY A 131 6.49 13.69 11.90
C GLY A 131 6.02 12.31 11.40
N LEU A 132 4.71 12.13 11.19
CA LEU A 132 4.11 10.87 10.74
C LEU A 132 4.58 10.35 9.36
N PRO A 133 4.89 11.21 8.35
CA PRO A 133 5.23 10.74 7.01
C PRO A 133 6.43 9.80 6.93
N GLY A 134 7.52 10.18 7.59
CA GLY A 134 8.75 9.39 7.59
C GLY A 134 8.56 8.06 8.31
N GLU A 135 7.99 8.10 9.51
CA GLU A 135 7.75 6.90 10.32
C GLU A 135 6.79 5.91 9.63
N LEU A 136 5.76 6.41 8.96
CA LEU A 136 4.84 5.57 8.19
C LEU A 136 5.56 4.87 7.03
N LEU A 137 6.35 5.60 6.24
CA LEU A 137 7.13 5.01 5.14
C LEU A 137 8.12 3.97 5.65
N GLU A 138 8.85 4.27 6.71
CA GLU A 138 9.79 3.35 7.35
C GLU A 138 9.09 2.06 7.80
N ARG A 139 7.92 2.20 8.45
CA ARG A 139 7.16 1.06 8.98
C ARG A 139 6.55 0.21 7.86
N VAL A 140 6.04 0.83 6.81
CA VAL A 140 5.50 0.11 5.64
C VAL A 140 6.62 -0.64 4.91
N ALA A 141 7.75 0.02 4.67
CA ALA A 141 8.91 -0.61 4.05
C ALA A 141 9.43 -1.79 4.88
N TYR A 142 9.53 -1.64 6.21
CA TYR A 142 9.92 -2.72 7.12
C TYR A 142 9.06 -3.98 6.95
N TYR A 143 7.75 -3.82 6.76
CA TYR A 143 6.82 -4.92 6.54
C TYR A 143 6.90 -5.55 5.15
N LEU A 144 7.10 -4.75 4.10
CA LEU A 144 7.30 -5.27 2.75
C LEU A 144 8.62 -6.05 2.62
N GLU A 145 9.67 -5.60 3.31
CA GLU A 145 10.95 -6.29 3.39
C GLU A 145 10.90 -7.54 4.29
N ARG A 146 9.88 -7.65 5.16
CA ARG A 146 9.67 -8.79 6.09
C ARG A 146 8.21 -9.26 6.10
N PRO A 147 7.70 -9.83 4.98
CA PRO A 147 6.28 -10.15 4.84
C PRO A 147 5.73 -11.15 5.85
N ILE A 148 6.59 -11.96 6.48
CA ILE A 148 6.20 -12.89 7.55
C ILE A 148 5.50 -12.17 8.72
N LEU A 149 5.76 -10.87 8.91
CA LEU A 149 5.15 -10.04 9.94
C LEU A 149 3.74 -9.54 9.59
N LEU A 150 3.24 -9.86 8.39
CA LEU A 150 1.91 -9.49 7.89
C LEU A 150 0.85 -10.58 8.05
N ALA A 151 1.28 -11.79 8.46
CA ALA A 151 0.43 -12.95 8.67
C ALA A 151 -0.71 -12.68 9.67
#